data_AF-A0A519UI54-F1
#
_entry.id   AF-A0A519UI54-F1
#
_cell.length_a   1.000
_cell.length_b   1.000
_cell.length_c   1.000
_cell.angle_alpha   90.00
_cell.angle_beta   90.00
_cell.angle_gamma   90.00
#
_symmetry.space_group_name_H-M   'P 1'
#
loop_
_entity.id
_entity.type
_entity.pdbx_description
1 polymer ?
#
loop_
_entity_poly.entity_id
_entity_poly.type
_entity_poly.pdbx_seq_one_letter_code
_entity_poly.pdbx_strand_id
1 'polypeptide(L)'
;TANSIDAPDAWILLGDNAYDAGTDAEYTANFFNIYGNSILKNHKLYPSPGNHDYANNATRQDDHAVPYYDIFTMPTTGQIGGVASNNEAYYSFDIADIHFISLDAYGRENSSTRIYDTTGAQVTWVKQDLAANTKKWTVAFWHHPPYTKGSHDSDTESELINIRERFIRILERNGVDLILNGHSHDYERSYLLNQYFKAAAANPNVSEVDFNPAVHTASQSSAKYDATANSCPYVYNSGKFNHGTVYVVAGSSGADGGTMANYPHNAFPFSQDDGGMLYFEVDNNRLDAKFIRRDGVIADKFTIIKDVNKTTTINTTVGTPVTLNASWPGNYVWSTAATTSSINFTPASVGTTNYTVRDNQNCITDNFSVVSAASLPVKLIDFGLKENSSGVALTWTTTDESNNKQYIVERSADGVNFLSIGSVAAKTTQSPQNKYMYQDKQPLSGANYYRLIQEDIDGKKTVLSSKKINIHHSTGLSLGVVGASERNITLSISSGEQSNVSLRLLSHDGKVVTKKFYNKLVGIVNERLSVSSGMYVCEIQNHKGEKIVKQVVVY
;
A
#
# COMPACT_ATOMS: atom_id res chain seq x y z
N THR A 1 6.26 33.75 -4.75
CA THR A 1 6.74 34.49 -5.95
C THR A 1 7.40 33.49 -6.88
N ALA A 2 7.80 33.86 -8.11
CA ALA A 2 8.19 32.96 -9.21
C ALA A 2 9.31 31.92 -8.92
N ASN A 3 9.91 31.94 -7.73
CA ASN A 3 10.99 31.08 -7.28
C ASN A 3 10.64 30.40 -5.94
N SER A 4 9.41 29.90 -5.73
CA SER A 4 9.00 29.38 -4.41
C SER A 4 9.93 28.26 -3.92
N ILE A 5 10.91 28.66 -3.11
CA ILE A 5 11.67 27.82 -2.21
C ILE A 5 10.95 27.87 -0.87
N ASP A 6 10.79 26.71 -0.26
CA ASP A 6 10.28 26.66 1.11
C ASP A 6 11.40 27.10 2.06
N ALA A 7 11.03 27.43 3.30
CA ALA A 7 12.02 27.72 4.32
C ALA A 7 12.87 26.47 4.55
N PRO A 8 14.22 26.55 4.48
CA PRO A 8 15.06 25.37 4.63
C PRO A 8 15.00 24.84 6.06
N ASP A 9 15.12 23.52 6.24
CA ASP A 9 15.24 22.92 7.59
C ASP A 9 16.67 22.99 8.15
N ALA A 10 17.66 23.10 7.27
CA ALA A 10 19.08 23.12 7.59
C ALA A 10 19.89 23.93 6.58
N TRP A 11 21.04 24.42 7.02
CA TRP A 11 22.04 25.09 6.22
C TRP A 11 23.37 24.33 6.31
N ILE A 12 23.93 23.99 5.14
CA ILE A 12 25.20 23.28 5.02
C ILE A 12 26.28 24.26 4.57
N LEU A 13 27.42 24.29 5.25
CA LEU A 13 28.60 25.02 4.77
C LEU A 13 29.63 24.05 4.20
N LEU A 14 30.14 24.38 3.02
CA LEU A 14 31.08 23.52 2.28
C LEU A 14 32.55 23.90 2.52
N GLY A 15 32.88 24.58 3.63
CA GLY A 15 34.22 25.06 3.96
C GLY A 15 34.50 26.49 3.50
N ASP A 16 35.62 27.03 3.98
CA ASP A 16 36.04 28.43 3.80
C ASP A 16 35.00 29.42 4.36
N ASN A 17 34.68 29.25 5.64
CA ASN A 17 33.47 29.83 6.21
C ASN A 17 33.59 31.31 6.59
N ALA A 18 34.80 31.84 6.72
CA ALA A 18 35.04 33.18 7.28
C ALA A 18 35.97 34.07 6.45
N TYR A 19 36.98 33.51 5.78
CA TYR A 19 38.06 34.20 5.04
C TYR A 19 38.85 35.27 5.82
N ASP A 20 40.16 35.41 5.60
CA ASP A 20 41.04 34.61 4.73
C ASP A 20 41.78 33.50 5.49
N ALA A 21 41.86 33.58 6.82
CA ALA A 21 42.69 32.69 7.63
C ALA A 21 41.91 31.95 8.73
N GLY A 22 40.57 31.99 8.68
CA GLY A 22 39.68 31.28 9.61
C GLY A 22 39.83 31.75 11.06
N THR A 23 40.28 32.98 11.28
CA THR A 23 40.49 33.52 12.63
C THR A 23 39.16 33.82 13.34
N ASP A 24 39.16 33.84 14.67
CA ASP A 24 37.98 34.21 15.47
C ASP A 24 37.44 35.61 15.11
N ALA A 25 38.34 36.55 14.83
CA ALA A 25 37.98 37.90 14.38
C ALA A 25 37.28 37.90 13.01
N GLU A 26 37.73 37.06 12.08
CA GLU A 26 37.12 36.90 10.76
C GLU A 26 35.75 36.22 10.87
N TYR A 27 35.61 35.17 11.68
CA TYR A 27 34.31 34.55 11.96
C TYR A 27 33.32 35.56 12.56
N THR A 28 33.77 36.39 13.49
CA THR A 28 32.96 37.46 14.06
C THR A 28 32.50 38.44 12.98
N ALA A 29 33.43 38.97 12.18
CA ALA A 29 33.16 40.01 11.21
C ALA A 29 32.35 39.53 10.00
N ASN A 30 32.72 38.38 9.43
CA ASN A 30 32.27 37.93 8.12
C ASN A 30 31.16 36.87 8.21
N PHE A 31 31.00 36.20 9.36
CA PHE A 31 29.96 35.17 9.54
C PHE A 31 28.90 35.60 10.57
N PHE A 32 29.29 35.81 11.83
CA PHE A 32 28.32 36.08 12.90
C PHE A 32 27.65 37.45 12.79
N ASN A 33 28.39 38.51 12.45
CA ASN A 33 27.79 39.83 12.25
C ASN A 33 26.83 39.86 11.04
N ILE A 34 27.07 39.02 10.03
CA ILE A 34 26.26 38.95 8.81
C ILE A 34 24.98 38.12 9.05
N TYR A 35 25.12 36.92 9.62
CA TYR A 35 24.04 35.94 9.69
C TYR A 35 23.42 35.77 11.08
N GLY A 36 24.05 36.30 12.13
CA GLY A 36 23.69 36.08 13.54
C GLY A 36 22.30 36.59 13.93
N ASN A 37 21.80 37.62 13.25
CA ASN A 37 20.46 38.17 13.51
C ASN A 37 19.38 37.67 12.54
N SER A 38 19.74 36.82 11.58
CA SER A 38 18.85 36.34 10.52
C SER A 38 18.80 34.81 10.47
N ILE A 39 19.63 34.19 9.64
CA ILE A 39 19.55 32.75 9.31
C ILE A 39 19.96 31.90 10.54
N LEU A 40 21.02 32.28 11.25
CA LEU A 40 21.57 31.50 12.37
C LEU A 40 20.61 31.35 13.56
N LYS A 41 19.66 32.28 13.74
CA LYS A 41 18.65 32.19 14.81
C LYS A 41 17.54 31.18 14.53
N ASN A 42 17.37 30.80 13.27
CA ASN A 42 16.17 30.09 12.81
C ASN A 42 16.48 28.74 12.15
N HIS A 43 17.76 28.43 11.88
CA HIS A 43 18.15 27.25 11.11
C HIS A 43 19.28 26.50 11.81
N LYS A 44 19.28 25.18 11.65
CA LYS A 44 20.40 24.33 12.06
C LYS A 44 21.51 24.43 11.02
N LEU A 45 22.74 24.57 11.48
CA LEU A 45 23.93 24.71 10.63
C LEU A 45 24.81 23.47 10.76
N TYR A 46 25.29 22.94 9.64
CA TYR A 46 26.23 21.82 9.58
C TYR A 46 27.39 22.17 8.65
N PRO A 47 28.55 22.55 9.19
CA PRO A 47 29.66 23.00 8.36
C PRO A 47 30.71 21.90 8.16
N SER A 48 31.46 21.99 7.07
CA SER A 48 32.78 21.37 6.89
C SER A 48 33.88 22.44 6.97
N PRO A 49 35.13 22.09 7.30
CA PRO A 49 36.26 23.01 7.16
C PRO A 49 36.80 23.01 5.72
N GLY A 50 37.29 24.17 5.27
CA GLY A 50 38.03 24.37 4.03
C GLY A 50 39.48 24.80 4.27
N ASN A 51 40.25 25.00 3.21
CA ASN A 51 41.67 25.33 3.34
C ASN A 51 41.92 26.69 4.01
N HIS A 52 41.02 27.66 3.86
CA HIS A 52 41.10 28.95 4.53
C HIS A 52 40.74 28.88 6.02
N ASP A 53 39.91 27.93 6.46
CA ASP A 53 39.70 27.66 7.90
C ASP A 53 41.00 27.23 8.59
N TYR A 54 41.87 26.54 7.84
CA TYR A 54 43.22 26.17 8.23
C TYR A 54 44.29 27.22 7.89
N ALA A 55 43.90 28.40 7.41
CA ALA A 55 44.80 29.45 6.93
C ALA A 55 45.84 28.98 5.90
N ASN A 56 45.49 27.97 5.08
CA ASN A 56 46.41 27.32 4.15
C ASN A 56 47.73 26.85 4.79
N ASN A 57 47.69 26.49 6.07
CA ASN A 57 48.89 26.28 6.88
C ASN A 57 49.12 24.78 7.17
N ALA A 58 50.26 24.25 6.71
CA ALA A 58 50.61 22.84 6.87
C ALA A 58 50.71 22.36 8.34
N THR A 59 51.07 23.25 9.28
CA THR A 59 51.07 22.91 10.72
C THR A 59 49.65 22.75 11.23
N ARG A 60 48.76 23.67 10.84
CA ARG A 60 47.33 23.61 11.22
C ARG A 60 46.60 22.40 10.67
N GLN A 61 47.03 21.89 9.51
CA GLN A 61 46.51 20.62 8.99
C GLN A 61 46.78 19.45 9.95
N ASP A 62 47.91 19.48 10.68
CA ASP A 62 48.33 18.37 11.55
C ASP A 62 47.78 18.50 12.98
N ASP A 63 47.87 19.71 13.57
CA ASP A 63 47.46 19.94 14.96
C ASP A 63 45.97 20.31 15.13
N HIS A 64 45.28 20.66 14.04
CA HIS A 64 43.89 21.12 14.03
C HIS A 64 43.64 22.33 14.95
N ALA A 65 44.66 23.12 15.27
CA ALA A 65 44.57 24.30 16.12
C ALA A 65 43.99 25.50 15.35
N VAL A 66 42.70 25.40 15.03
CA VAL A 66 41.92 26.40 14.27
C VAL A 66 40.64 26.79 15.03
N PRO A 67 40.22 28.07 14.97
CA PRO A 67 38.99 28.53 15.64
C PRO A 67 37.72 27.79 15.22
N TYR A 68 37.67 27.20 14.01
CA TYR A 68 36.54 26.43 13.52
C TYR A 68 36.01 25.40 14.55
N TYR A 69 36.90 24.65 15.20
CA TYR A 69 36.54 23.60 16.16
C TYR A 69 36.07 24.15 17.51
N ASP A 70 36.52 25.35 17.90
CA ASP A 70 36.03 26.04 19.10
C ASP A 70 34.67 26.72 18.86
N ILE A 71 34.40 27.12 17.61
CA ILE A 71 33.22 27.90 17.22
C ILE A 71 32.00 27.01 16.96
N PHE A 72 32.20 25.88 16.28
CA PHE A 72 31.10 24.99 15.88
C PHE A 72 31.10 23.69 16.68
N THR A 73 29.92 23.27 17.11
CA THR A 73 29.73 21.98 17.81
C THR A 73 29.15 20.94 16.86
N MET A 74 29.90 19.85 16.64
CA MET A 74 29.51 18.75 15.75
C MET A 74 28.90 17.56 16.49
N PRO A 75 28.06 16.74 15.83
CA PRO A 75 27.48 15.53 16.41
C PRO A 75 28.44 14.33 16.48
N THR A 76 29.61 14.51 17.11
CA THR A 76 30.72 13.54 17.07
C THR A 76 30.40 12.17 17.68
N THR A 77 29.40 12.08 18.56
CA THR A 77 28.99 10.83 19.20
C THR A 77 27.85 10.11 18.46
N GLY A 78 27.49 10.57 17.25
CA GLY A 78 26.38 10.01 16.46
C GLY A 78 25.00 10.33 17.06
N GLN A 79 24.90 11.35 17.92
CA GLN A 79 23.72 11.62 18.72
C GLN A 79 22.48 12.05 17.92
N ILE A 80 22.63 12.37 16.63
CA ILE A 80 21.54 12.77 15.74
C ILE A 80 21.52 11.95 14.44
N GLY A 81 22.08 10.74 14.46
CA GLY A 81 22.17 9.85 13.30
C GLY A 81 23.61 9.50 12.95
N GLY A 82 23.78 8.36 12.27
CA GLY A 82 25.09 7.85 11.89
C GLY A 82 25.90 7.19 13.00
N VAL A 83 27.11 6.75 12.63
CA VAL A 83 28.09 6.10 13.52
C VAL A 83 28.95 7.17 14.18
N ALA A 84 29.18 7.06 15.49
CA ALA A 84 30.06 7.97 16.23
C ALA A 84 31.47 8.02 15.60
N SER A 85 31.87 9.20 15.12
CA SER A 85 33.24 9.46 14.64
C SER A 85 34.21 9.68 15.80
N ASN A 86 33.70 10.20 16.93
CA ASN A 86 34.48 10.73 18.06
C ASN A 86 35.54 11.74 17.61
N ASN A 87 35.27 12.47 16.52
CA ASN A 87 36.15 13.45 15.91
C ASN A 87 35.31 14.62 15.37
N GLU A 88 35.76 15.85 15.58
CA GLU A 88 35.04 17.06 15.17
C GLU A 88 35.24 17.40 13.68
N ALA A 89 36.28 16.86 13.03
CA ALA A 89 36.60 17.12 11.63
C ALA A 89 35.66 16.40 10.65
N TYR A 90 35.08 15.28 11.05
CA TYR A 90 34.14 14.51 10.22
C TYR A 90 33.07 13.86 11.09
N TYR A 91 31.84 13.90 10.61
CA TYR A 91 30.67 13.45 11.34
C TYR A 91 29.53 13.17 10.38
N SER A 92 28.51 12.46 10.85
CA SER A 92 27.29 12.24 10.11
C SER A 92 26.07 12.57 10.97
N PHE A 93 24.94 12.75 10.31
CA PHE A 93 23.66 13.07 10.94
C PHE A 93 22.51 12.73 10.02
N ASP A 94 21.31 12.57 10.59
CA ASP A 94 20.11 12.30 9.84
C ASP A 94 19.13 13.47 9.93
N ILE A 95 18.55 13.84 8.79
CA ILE A 95 17.36 14.71 8.73
C ILE A 95 16.29 13.93 7.97
N ALA A 96 15.20 13.60 8.68
CA ALA A 96 14.14 12.74 8.15
C ALA A 96 14.71 11.41 7.58
N ASP A 97 14.53 11.17 6.28
CA ASP A 97 14.99 9.97 5.55
C ASP A 97 16.26 10.23 4.72
N ILE A 98 17.04 11.24 5.12
CA ILE A 98 18.32 11.61 4.52
C ILE A 98 19.43 11.41 5.54
N HIS A 99 20.46 10.69 5.13
CA HIS A 99 21.73 10.56 5.84
C HIS A 99 22.76 11.51 5.25
N PHE A 100 23.34 12.37 6.08
CA PHE A 100 24.35 13.34 5.70
C PHE A 100 25.71 12.96 6.26
N ILE A 101 26.76 13.15 5.47
CA ILE A 101 28.15 12.88 5.85
C ILE A 101 28.97 14.15 5.58
N SER A 102 29.48 14.79 6.63
CA SER A 102 30.41 15.90 6.57
C SER A 102 31.83 15.39 6.71
N LEU A 103 32.72 15.80 5.80
CA LEU A 103 34.12 15.36 5.78
C LEU A 103 35.08 16.55 5.76
N ASP A 104 36.30 16.29 6.23
CA ASP A 104 37.42 17.20 6.14
C ASP A 104 38.39 16.74 5.05
N ALA A 105 38.50 17.58 4.01
CA ALA A 105 39.38 17.35 2.88
C ALA A 105 40.75 18.03 3.00
N TYR A 106 40.97 18.88 4.02
CA TYR A 106 42.20 19.67 4.20
C TYR A 106 42.92 19.41 5.53
N GLY A 107 42.33 18.75 6.53
CA GLY A 107 43.02 18.26 7.72
C GLY A 107 43.84 16.98 7.45
N ARG A 108 44.78 16.65 8.35
CA ARG A 108 45.56 15.39 8.35
C ARG A 108 45.28 14.60 9.61
N GLU A 109 44.62 13.46 9.47
CA GLU A 109 44.40 12.52 10.55
C GLU A 109 45.73 11.89 11.01
N ASN A 110 45.99 11.91 12.32
CA ASN A 110 47.22 11.41 12.94
C ASN A 110 48.50 11.97 12.29
N SER A 111 48.44 13.24 11.84
CA SER A 111 49.51 13.96 11.15
C SER A 111 50.03 13.27 9.87
N SER A 112 49.26 12.33 9.30
CA SER A 112 49.74 11.50 8.18
C SER A 112 48.71 11.25 7.10
N THR A 113 47.45 10.97 7.45
CA THR A 113 46.45 10.48 6.47
C THR A 113 45.43 11.53 6.10
N ARG A 114 45.03 11.56 4.83
CA ARG A 114 44.05 12.46 4.22
C ARG A 114 42.77 11.72 3.87
N ILE A 115 41.75 12.46 3.42
CA ILE A 115 40.49 11.92 2.90
C ILE A 115 40.66 10.90 1.77
N TYR A 116 41.77 10.95 1.01
CA TYR A 116 42.07 10.01 -0.07
C TYR A 116 42.96 8.82 0.33
N ASP A 117 43.38 8.74 1.58
CA ASP A 117 44.11 7.58 2.11
C ASP A 117 43.11 6.54 2.62
N THR A 118 42.84 5.53 1.78
CA THR A 118 41.72 4.60 1.97
C THR A 118 41.76 3.71 3.23
N THR A 119 42.85 3.78 3.99
CA THR A 119 43.05 3.09 5.28
C THR A 119 43.17 4.06 6.46
N GLY A 120 43.11 5.38 6.21
CA GLY A 120 43.10 6.41 7.24
C GLY A 120 41.85 6.35 8.11
N ALA A 121 41.91 7.03 9.27
CA ALA A 121 40.85 6.99 10.29
C ALA A 121 39.51 7.45 9.72
N GLN A 122 39.48 8.64 9.10
CA GLN A 122 38.29 9.22 8.47
C GLN A 122 37.67 8.27 7.43
N VAL A 123 38.45 7.72 6.49
CA VAL A 123 37.92 6.84 5.44
C VAL A 123 37.46 5.49 5.98
N THR A 124 38.11 4.99 7.03
CA THR A 124 37.68 3.77 7.72
C THR A 124 36.34 3.98 8.41
N TRP A 125 36.16 5.13 9.08
CA TRP A 125 34.88 5.53 9.66
C TRP A 125 33.79 5.69 8.60
N VAL A 126 34.05 6.39 7.47
CA VAL A 126 33.08 6.54 6.37
C VAL A 126 32.55 5.19 5.88
N LYS A 127 33.43 4.18 5.74
CA LYS A 127 33.00 2.83 5.35
C LYS A 127 32.07 2.18 6.37
N GLN A 128 32.31 2.40 7.66
CA GLN A 128 31.47 1.86 8.74
C GLN A 128 30.11 2.58 8.78
N ASP A 129 30.14 3.90 8.66
CA ASP A 129 28.96 4.76 8.66
C ASP A 129 28.02 4.42 7.49
N LEU A 130 28.55 4.36 6.27
CA LEU A 130 27.80 3.96 5.08
C LEU A 130 27.25 2.53 5.18
N ALA A 131 27.99 1.60 5.81
CA ALA A 131 27.51 0.24 6.00
C ALA A 131 26.39 0.13 7.05
N ALA A 132 26.34 1.06 8.01
CA ALA A 132 25.30 1.15 9.03
C ALA A 132 24.07 1.93 8.58
N ASN A 133 24.19 2.75 7.53
CA ASN A 133 23.13 3.60 7.02
C ASN A 133 21.95 2.80 6.46
N THR A 134 20.74 3.12 6.94
CA THR A 134 19.47 2.55 6.46
C THR A 134 18.54 3.59 5.82
N LYS A 135 18.98 4.84 5.67
CA LYS A 135 18.17 5.93 5.10
C LYS A 135 18.03 5.77 3.61
N LYS A 136 16.93 6.29 3.08
CA LYS A 136 16.66 6.24 1.63
C LYS A 136 17.64 7.10 0.84
N TRP A 137 18.01 8.27 1.37
CA TRP A 137 18.89 9.23 0.72
C TRP A 137 20.21 9.35 1.44
N THR A 138 21.30 9.48 0.70
CA THR A 138 22.63 9.72 1.25
C THR A 138 23.30 10.88 0.52
N VAL A 139 23.69 11.90 1.28
CA VAL A 139 24.38 13.10 0.78
C VAL A 139 25.71 13.23 1.51
N ALA A 140 26.80 13.36 0.77
CA ALA A 140 28.12 13.63 1.35
C ALA A 140 28.59 15.03 0.96
N PHE A 141 29.30 15.72 1.85
CA PHE A 141 29.81 17.05 1.56
C PHE A 141 31.16 17.34 2.23
N TRP A 142 32.00 18.10 1.54
CA TRP A 142 33.32 18.54 1.99
C TRP A 142 33.87 19.65 1.08
N HIS A 143 35.03 20.22 1.38
CA HIS A 143 35.52 21.38 0.64
C HIS A 143 36.03 21.12 -0.79
N HIS A 144 37.13 20.37 -0.96
CA HIS A 144 37.83 20.22 -2.25
C HIS A 144 37.12 19.28 -3.25
N PRO A 145 36.67 19.76 -4.43
CA PRO A 145 35.91 18.96 -5.38
C PRO A 145 36.77 17.95 -6.16
N PRO A 146 36.31 16.71 -6.39
CA PRO A 146 37.02 15.73 -7.22
C PRO A 146 37.04 16.09 -8.71
N TYR A 147 36.09 16.94 -9.15
CA TYR A 147 35.98 17.40 -10.52
C TYR A 147 35.63 18.89 -10.50
N THR A 148 36.42 19.71 -11.19
CA THR A 148 36.12 21.13 -11.42
C THR A 148 37.04 21.71 -12.50
N LYS A 149 36.54 22.73 -13.21
CA LYS A 149 37.35 23.60 -14.08
C LYS A 149 37.07 25.09 -13.81
N GLY A 150 36.45 25.43 -12.67
CA GLY A 150 36.14 26.79 -12.27
C GLY A 150 37.40 27.54 -11.86
N SER A 151 37.50 28.03 -10.62
CA SER A 151 38.71 28.71 -10.15
C SER A 151 39.86 27.75 -9.81
N HIS A 152 39.57 26.44 -9.82
CA HIS A 152 40.50 25.34 -9.60
C HIS A 152 40.46 24.34 -10.77
N ASP A 153 41.53 23.57 -10.93
CA ASP A 153 41.67 22.58 -12.01
C ASP A 153 41.93 21.17 -11.44
N SER A 154 40.87 20.36 -11.43
CA SER A 154 40.92 18.98 -10.94
C SER A 154 41.83 18.03 -11.74
N ASP A 155 42.38 18.45 -12.88
CA ASP A 155 43.34 17.66 -13.68
C ASP A 155 44.80 18.00 -13.39
N THR A 156 45.06 19.10 -12.68
CA THR A 156 46.43 19.55 -12.36
C THR A 156 46.72 19.55 -10.86
N GLU A 157 45.70 19.70 -10.02
CA GLU A 157 45.84 19.77 -8.58
C GLU A 157 45.85 18.39 -7.92
N SER A 158 46.96 18.06 -7.27
CA SER A 158 47.21 16.70 -6.76
C SER A 158 46.17 16.22 -5.73
N GLU A 159 45.64 17.10 -4.89
CA GLU A 159 44.65 16.74 -3.88
C GLU A 159 43.33 16.34 -4.53
N LEU A 160 42.85 17.12 -5.49
CA LEU A 160 41.60 16.91 -6.22
C LEU A 160 41.68 15.62 -7.06
N ILE A 161 42.82 15.42 -7.74
CA ILE A 161 43.14 14.17 -8.45
C ILE A 161 43.09 12.97 -7.50
N ASN A 162 43.69 13.06 -6.31
CA ASN A 162 43.72 11.95 -5.36
C ASN A 162 42.32 11.64 -4.79
N ILE A 163 41.50 12.66 -4.53
CA ILE A 163 40.09 12.48 -4.11
C ILE A 163 39.33 11.71 -5.20
N ARG A 164 39.43 12.16 -6.46
CA ARG A 164 38.79 11.50 -7.62
C ARG A 164 39.23 10.05 -7.78
N GLU A 165 40.53 9.78 -7.70
CA GLU A 165 41.05 8.46 -8.07
C GLU A 165 40.97 7.44 -6.93
N ARG A 166 40.98 7.89 -5.66
CA ARG A 166 41.09 7.01 -4.50
C ARG A 166 39.87 7.00 -3.61
N PHE A 167 39.22 8.13 -3.40
CA PHE A 167 38.18 8.28 -2.39
C PHE A 167 36.77 8.05 -2.92
N ILE A 168 36.35 8.79 -3.95
CA ILE A 168 34.94 8.83 -4.39
C ILE A 168 34.39 7.47 -4.84
N ARG A 169 35.26 6.55 -5.27
CA ARG A 169 34.91 5.16 -5.55
C ARG A 169 34.28 4.43 -4.35
N ILE A 170 34.60 4.84 -3.13
CA ILE A 170 34.00 4.29 -1.91
C ILE A 170 32.56 4.78 -1.81
N LEU A 171 32.32 6.07 -2.06
CA LEU A 171 31.00 6.68 -1.98
C LEU A 171 30.06 6.14 -3.08
N GLU A 172 30.50 6.11 -4.34
CA GLU A 172 29.66 5.58 -5.44
C GLU A 172 29.31 4.09 -5.24
N ARG A 173 30.27 3.29 -4.74
CA ARG A 173 30.05 1.86 -4.43
C ARG A 173 29.06 1.63 -3.32
N ASN A 174 28.90 2.59 -2.41
CA ASN A 174 27.96 2.50 -1.30
C ASN A 174 26.68 3.31 -1.56
N GLY A 175 26.47 3.77 -2.79
CA GLY A 175 25.18 4.33 -3.21
C GLY A 175 24.91 5.75 -2.73
N VAL A 176 25.94 6.56 -2.50
CA VAL A 176 25.77 8.00 -2.24
C VAL A 176 25.10 8.67 -3.45
N ASP A 177 24.07 9.48 -3.19
CA ASP A 177 23.24 10.05 -4.27
C ASP A 177 23.76 11.40 -4.77
N LEU A 178 24.23 12.22 -3.83
CA LEU A 178 24.66 13.59 -4.07
C LEU A 178 25.94 13.87 -3.28
N ILE A 179 26.92 14.45 -3.97
CA ILE A 179 28.17 14.92 -3.39
C ILE A 179 28.25 16.43 -3.59
N LEU A 180 28.46 17.17 -2.52
CA LEU A 180 28.50 18.63 -2.51
C LEU A 180 29.89 19.14 -2.13
N ASN A 181 30.45 20.03 -2.95
CA ASN A 181 31.77 20.61 -2.76
C ASN A 181 31.80 22.13 -2.94
N GLY A 182 32.79 22.77 -2.32
CA GLY A 182 33.09 24.19 -2.47
C GLY A 182 34.39 24.39 -3.25
N HIS A 183 35.29 25.21 -2.69
CA HIS A 183 36.67 25.50 -3.14
C HIS A 183 36.79 26.18 -4.50
N SER A 184 36.25 25.59 -5.56
CA SER A 184 36.10 26.29 -6.84
C SER A 184 34.94 27.28 -6.75
N HIS A 185 35.23 28.55 -7.01
CA HIS A 185 34.33 29.68 -6.80
C HIS A 185 33.31 29.87 -7.94
N ASP A 186 32.69 28.78 -8.36
CA ASP A 186 31.65 28.71 -9.37
C ASP A 186 30.55 27.73 -8.96
N TYR A 187 29.53 27.59 -9.80
CA TYR A 187 28.58 26.49 -9.72
C TYR A 187 28.80 25.53 -10.87
N GLU A 188 28.97 24.25 -10.57
CA GLU A 188 29.05 23.20 -11.59
C GLU A 188 28.21 22.01 -11.13
N ARG A 189 27.33 21.49 -12.00
CA ARG A 189 26.61 20.23 -11.79
C ARG A 189 27.03 19.17 -12.79
N SER A 190 27.41 17.99 -12.30
CA SER A 190 27.76 16.84 -13.13
C SER A 190 26.53 16.12 -13.71
N TYR A 191 26.76 15.23 -14.68
CA TYR A 191 25.82 14.14 -14.99
C TYR A 191 25.66 13.21 -13.77
N LEU A 192 24.77 12.22 -13.86
CA LEU A 192 24.77 11.08 -12.93
C LEU A 192 25.99 10.20 -13.22
N LEU A 193 27.14 10.59 -12.66
CA LEU A 193 28.44 9.97 -12.94
C LEU A 193 28.49 8.57 -12.35
N ASN A 194 29.13 7.64 -13.05
CA ASN A 194 29.29 6.27 -12.61
C ASN A 194 30.67 5.76 -13.04
N GLN A 195 31.55 5.54 -12.07
CA GLN A 195 32.90 5.04 -12.28
C GLN A 195 33.75 5.93 -13.19
N TYR A 196 33.60 7.26 -13.08
CA TYR A 196 34.48 8.22 -13.79
C TYR A 196 35.81 8.44 -13.05
N PHE A 197 36.44 7.35 -12.67
CA PHE A 197 37.72 7.26 -11.97
C PHE A 197 38.35 5.92 -12.35
N LYS A 198 39.66 5.73 -12.14
CA LYS A 198 40.34 4.54 -12.67
C LYS A 198 39.90 3.21 -12.06
N ALA A 199 39.85 2.19 -12.92
CA ALA A 199 40.19 0.82 -12.52
C ALA A 199 41.73 0.70 -12.42
N ALA A 200 42.22 0.11 -11.34
CA ALA A 200 43.65 0.11 -11.01
C ALA A 200 44.51 -0.70 -12.00
N ALA A 201 45.03 -0.07 -13.09
CA ALA A 201 46.32 -0.37 -13.73
C ALA A 201 46.61 0.52 -14.98
N ALA A 202 47.79 1.17 -14.98
CA ALA A 202 48.58 1.75 -16.08
C ALA A 202 48.07 3.00 -16.87
N ASN A 203 48.90 4.08 -16.89
CA ASN A 203 48.82 5.38 -17.62
C ASN A 203 48.08 6.56 -16.91
N PRO A 204 48.32 7.86 -17.26
CA PRO A 204 48.21 9.06 -16.39
C PRO A 204 46.80 9.36 -15.89
N ASN A 205 46.68 10.19 -14.84
CA ASN A 205 45.42 10.56 -14.15
C ASN A 205 44.24 10.70 -15.13
N VAL A 206 43.06 10.20 -14.75
CA VAL A 206 41.83 10.46 -15.54
C VAL A 206 41.68 11.97 -15.59
N SER A 207 41.37 12.48 -16.78
CA SER A 207 41.25 13.90 -17.02
C SER A 207 39.93 14.20 -17.72
N GLU A 208 39.56 15.48 -17.81
CA GLU A 208 38.33 15.90 -18.48
C GLU A 208 38.23 15.43 -19.94
N VAL A 209 39.35 15.28 -20.66
CA VAL A 209 39.38 14.80 -22.04
C VAL A 209 39.09 13.29 -22.17
N ASP A 210 39.19 12.54 -21.07
CA ASP A 210 38.84 11.11 -21.02
C ASP A 210 37.34 10.91 -20.78
N PHE A 211 36.57 11.97 -20.50
CA PHE A 211 35.15 11.85 -20.24
C PHE A 211 34.40 11.36 -21.49
N ASN A 212 33.63 10.28 -21.33
CA ASN A 212 32.69 9.80 -22.33
C ASN A 212 31.33 9.56 -21.67
N PRO A 213 30.28 10.31 -22.02
CA PRO A 213 28.97 10.19 -21.38
C PRO A 213 28.34 8.81 -21.57
N ALA A 214 28.69 8.06 -22.62
CA ALA A 214 28.19 6.70 -22.82
C ALA A 214 28.82 5.67 -21.87
N VAL A 215 29.98 5.98 -21.28
CA VAL A 215 30.73 5.07 -20.40
C VAL A 215 30.62 5.52 -18.94
N HIS A 216 30.69 6.82 -18.71
CA HIS A 216 30.89 7.42 -17.39
C HIS A 216 29.61 7.99 -16.77
N THR A 217 28.44 7.78 -17.39
CA THR A 217 27.16 8.20 -16.82
C THR A 217 26.19 7.03 -16.74
N ALA A 218 25.40 6.98 -15.68
CA ALA A 218 24.32 6.00 -15.51
C ALA A 218 23.02 6.43 -16.21
N SER A 219 22.94 7.66 -16.71
CA SER A 219 21.78 8.19 -17.43
C SER A 219 22.20 9.24 -18.46
N GLN A 220 21.59 9.19 -19.64
CA GLN A 220 21.77 10.19 -20.70
C GLN A 220 20.90 11.43 -20.50
N SER A 221 20.12 11.49 -19.43
CA SER A 221 19.28 12.65 -19.13
C SER A 221 20.08 13.80 -18.54
N SER A 222 19.63 15.03 -18.81
CA SER A 222 20.06 16.25 -18.12
C SER A 222 19.43 16.40 -16.74
N ALA A 223 18.36 15.64 -16.46
CA ALA A 223 17.57 15.67 -15.22
C ALA A 223 16.87 17.00 -14.88
N LYS A 224 16.86 18.00 -15.76
CA LYS A 224 16.21 19.31 -15.53
C LYS A 224 14.70 19.24 -15.24
N TYR A 225 14.07 18.15 -15.68
CA TYR A 225 12.67 17.82 -15.51
C TYR A 225 11.71 18.98 -15.84
N ASP A 226 11.90 19.55 -17.03
CA ASP A 226 11.24 20.77 -17.50
C ASP A 226 10.62 20.63 -18.90
N ALA A 227 10.44 19.39 -19.36
CA ALA A 227 9.91 19.03 -20.67
C ALA A 227 10.80 19.42 -21.88
N THR A 228 12.04 19.87 -21.67
CA THR A 228 13.00 19.95 -22.77
C THR A 228 13.47 18.55 -23.19
N ALA A 229 14.10 18.42 -24.36
CA ALA A 229 14.64 17.14 -24.81
C ALA A 229 15.62 16.56 -23.78
N ASN A 230 15.55 15.24 -23.58
CA ASN A 230 16.42 14.49 -22.64
C ASN A 230 16.47 15.11 -21.23
N SER A 231 15.32 15.54 -20.69
CA SER A 231 15.23 16.20 -19.38
C SER A 231 14.61 15.35 -18.27
N CYS A 232 14.25 14.09 -18.53
CA CYS A 232 13.64 13.21 -17.51
C CYS A 232 14.49 13.10 -16.24
N PRO A 233 13.89 12.93 -15.05
CA PRO A 233 14.65 12.82 -13.81
C PRO A 233 15.64 11.65 -13.86
N TYR A 234 16.70 11.73 -13.04
CA TYR A 234 17.50 10.56 -12.76
C TYR A 234 16.66 9.55 -11.98
N VAL A 235 16.63 8.30 -12.43
CA VAL A 235 15.80 7.24 -11.82
C VAL A 235 16.61 6.00 -11.51
N TYR A 236 16.45 5.49 -10.29
CA TYR A 236 17.07 4.26 -9.81
C TYR A 236 16.33 3.74 -8.56
N ASN A 237 16.70 2.58 -8.03
CA ASN A 237 16.07 2.03 -6.83
C ASN A 237 16.85 2.44 -5.58
N SER A 238 16.15 2.67 -4.47
CA SER A 238 16.78 2.85 -3.15
C SER A 238 17.51 1.58 -2.71
N GLY A 239 18.57 1.75 -1.91
CA GLY A 239 19.43 0.64 -1.48
C GLY A 239 20.25 -0.02 -2.60
N LYS A 240 20.12 0.43 -3.86
CA LYS A 240 20.98 -0.02 -4.96
C LYS A 240 22.37 0.57 -4.77
N PHE A 241 23.40 -0.24 -4.91
CA PHE A 241 24.79 0.21 -4.97
C PHE A 241 25.22 0.50 -6.42
N ASN A 242 26.19 1.39 -6.62
CA ASN A 242 26.69 1.78 -7.96
C ASN A 242 25.58 2.22 -8.93
N HIS A 243 24.63 3.03 -8.43
CA HIS A 243 23.57 3.60 -9.27
C HIS A 243 24.01 4.88 -10.00
N GLY A 244 25.18 5.40 -9.64
CA GLY A 244 25.76 6.66 -10.06
C GLY A 244 25.59 7.74 -8.99
N THR A 245 26.29 8.85 -9.10
CA THR A 245 26.26 9.95 -8.13
C THR A 245 26.30 11.27 -8.86
N VAL A 246 25.50 12.24 -8.40
CA VAL A 246 25.59 13.62 -8.88
C VAL A 246 26.60 14.36 -8.02
N TYR A 247 27.55 15.04 -8.65
CA TYR A 247 28.54 15.90 -8.02
C TYR A 247 28.15 17.34 -8.31
N VAL A 248 28.15 18.17 -7.27
CA VAL A 248 27.86 19.60 -7.38
C VAL A 248 28.99 20.38 -6.72
N VAL A 249 29.63 21.23 -7.51
CA VAL A 249 30.45 22.34 -7.02
C VAL A 249 29.51 23.52 -6.79
N ALA A 250 29.48 24.03 -5.57
CA ALA A 250 28.66 25.18 -5.17
C ALA A 250 29.51 26.14 -4.32
N GLY A 251 30.70 26.48 -4.81
CA GLY A 251 31.66 27.34 -4.09
C GLY A 251 31.47 28.84 -4.32
N SER A 252 30.44 29.26 -5.07
CA SER A 252 30.21 30.66 -5.44
C SER A 252 29.28 31.46 -4.50
N SER A 253 29.10 31.01 -3.24
CA SER A 253 28.13 31.63 -2.31
C SER A 253 28.52 33.00 -1.76
N GLY A 254 29.81 33.34 -1.77
CA GLY A 254 30.31 34.62 -1.25
C GLY A 254 31.59 35.11 -1.93
N ALA A 255 32.47 34.20 -2.35
CA ALA A 255 33.63 34.52 -3.17
C ALA A 255 33.29 34.39 -4.66
N ASP A 256 33.84 35.29 -5.47
CA ASP A 256 33.81 35.21 -6.93
C ASP A 256 35.11 34.60 -7.44
N GLY A 257 34.99 33.73 -8.43
CA GLY A 257 36.09 33.04 -9.08
C GLY A 257 36.44 33.60 -10.45
N GLY A 258 37.30 32.85 -11.13
CA GLY A 258 37.37 32.85 -12.58
C GLY A 258 37.37 31.41 -13.06
N THR A 259 37.59 31.18 -14.35
CA THR A 259 37.57 29.84 -14.94
C THR A 259 38.96 29.40 -15.41
N MET A 260 39.25 28.10 -15.31
CA MET A 260 40.47 27.50 -15.83
C MET A 260 40.38 27.19 -17.33
N ALA A 261 41.49 26.78 -17.92
CA ALA A 261 41.52 26.36 -19.32
C ALA A 261 40.58 25.16 -19.54
N ASN A 262 39.87 25.17 -20.68
CA ASN A 262 38.86 24.18 -21.07
C ASN A 262 37.63 24.12 -20.16
N TYR A 263 37.34 25.16 -19.38
CA TYR A 263 36.04 25.31 -18.74
C TYR A 263 34.90 25.42 -19.79
N PRO A 264 33.72 24.80 -19.57
CA PRO A 264 33.35 23.97 -18.42
C PRO A 264 33.92 22.54 -18.50
N HIS A 265 34.04 21.86 -17.35
CA HIS A 265 34.49 20.47 -17.32
C HIS A 265 33.52 19.57 -18.12
N ASN A 266 34.03 18.69 -19.00
CA ASN A 266 33.20 17.83 -19.87
C ASN A 266 32.17 16.92 -19.15
N ALA A 267 32.38 16.62 -17.86
CA ALA A 267 31.47 15.82 -17.05
C ALA A 267 30.27 16.63 -16.52
N PHE A 268 30.23 17.93 -16.79
CA PHE A 268 29.30 18.90 -16.22
C PHE A 268 28.38 19.45 -17.32
N PRO A 269 27.14 18.95 -17.43
CA PRO A 269 26.16 19.48 -18.38
C PRO A 269 25.71 20.91 -18.08
N PHE A 270 26.08 21.45 -16.90
CA PHE A 270 25.83 22.83 -16.54
C PHE A 270 26.94 23.34 -15.62
N SER A 271 27.52 24.48 -15.99
CA SER A 271 28.40 25.26 -15.12
C SER A 271 28.08 26.76 -15.29
N GLN A 272 28.27 27.53 -14.22
CA GLN A 272 28.00 28.95 -14.16
C GLN A 272 29.02 29.63 -13.25
N ASP A 273 29.85 30.49 -13.84
CA ASP A 273 30.74 31.41 -13.12
C ASP A 273 29.94 32.67 -12.75
N ASP A 274 28.99 32.48 -11.85
CA ASP A 274 28.28 33.55 -11.15
C ASP A 274 27.89 33.05 -9.77
N GLY A 275 27.79 33.97 -8.83
CA GLY A 275 27.48 33.62 -7.46
C GLY A 275 26.06 33.16 -7.24
N GLY A 276 25.88 32.37 -6.20
CA GLY A 276 24.57 31.87 -5.81
C GLY A 276 24.61 30.83 -4.71
N MET A 277 23.48 30.17 -4.52
CA MET A 277 23.35 29.06 -3.57
C MET A 277 22.70 27.85 -4.23
N LEU A 278 23.11 26.67 -3.78
CA LEU A 278 22.38 25.45 -4.04
C LEU A 278 21.28 25.30 -2.97
N TYR A 279 20.06 25.09 -3.41
CA TYR A 279 18.94 24.66 -2.59
C TYR A 279 18.48 23.28 -3.08
N PHE A 280 18.24 22.34 -2.18
CA PHE A 280 17.55 21.10 -2.53
C PHE A 280 16.54 20.70 -1.47
N GLU A 281 15.52 19.99 -1.92
CA GLU A 281 14.43 19.48 -1.10
C GLU A 281 14.20 18.00 -1.41
N VAL A 282 13.80 17.25 -0.38
CA VAL A 282 13.47 15.83 -0.52
C VAL A 282 12.05 15.62 -0.03
N ASP A 283 11.19 15.15 -0.92
CA ASP A 283 9.85 14.68 -0.61
C ASP A 283 9.78 13.17 -0.88
N ASN A 284 9.75 12.37 0.19
CA ASN A 284 9.75 10.91 0.15
C ASN A 284 10.87 10.32 -0.75
N ASN A 285 10.55 9.89 -1.96
CA ASN A 285 11.47 9.29 -2.93
C ASN A 285 11.79 10.24 -4.10
N ARG A 286 11.57 11.54 -3.94
CA ARG A 286 11.93 12.58 -4.90
C ARG A 286 12.86 13.60 -4.25
N LEU A 287 13.96 13.92 -4.93
CA LEU A 287 14.86 15.03 -4.61
C LEU A 287 14.81 16.03 -5.75
N ASP A 288 14.53 17.30 -5.46
CA ASP A 288 14.61 18.41 -6.40
C ASP A 288 15.68 19.39 -5.92
N ALA A 289 16.60 19.76 -6.81
CA ALA A 289 17.67 20.70 -6.53
C ALA A 289 17.63 21.88 -7.50
N LYS A 290 18.01 23.06 -7.03
CA LYS A 290 17.97 24.34 -7.74
C LYS A 290 19.22 25.14 -7.41
N PHE A 291 19.93 25.62 -8.42
CA PHE A 291 20.94 26.65 -8.23
C PHE A 291 20.31 28.03 -8.45
N ILE A 292 20.41 28.86 -7.42
CA ILE A 292 19.78 30.18 -7.36
C ILE A 292 20.88 31.22 -7.34
N ARG A 293 20.97 32.00 -8.42
CA ARG A 293 21.96 33.06 -8.56
C ARG A 293 21.69 34.20 -7.58
N ARG A 294 22.67 35.08 -7.37
CA ARG A 294 22.54 36.29 -6.52
C ARG A 294 21.38 37.20 -6.90
N ASP A 295 21.00 37.23 -8.18
CA ASP A 295 19.84 37.99 -8.69
C ASP A 295 18.48 37.29 -8.44
N GLY A 296 18.51 36.10 -7.81
CA GLY A 296 17.34 35.29 -7.50
C GLY A 296 16.88 34.39 -8.65
N VAL A 297 17.55 34.40 -9.81
CA VAL A 297 17.19 33.53 -10.94
C VAL A 297 17.60 32.08 -10.65
N ILE A 298 16.67 31.14 -10.83
CA ILE A 298 16.99 29.71 -10.88
C ILE A 298 17.68 29.43 -12.22
N ALA A 299 19.01 29.33 -12.20
CA ALA A 299 19.80 29.15 -13.42
C ALA A 299 19.94 27.68 -13.82
N ASP A 300 19.90 26.78 -12.85
CA ASP A 300 19.90 25.34 -13.06
C ASP A 300 19.02 24.63 -12.06
N LYS A 301 18.56 23.45 -12.45
CA LYS A 301 17.80 22.55 -11.59
C LYS A 301 17.97 21.12 -12.05
N PHE A 302 17.77 20.19 -11.14
CA PHE A 302 17.67 18.77 -11.48
C PHE A 302 16.80 18.01 -10.49
N THR A 303 16.25 16.89 -10.95
CA THR A 303 15.41 16.00 -10.15
C THR A 303 15.94 14.58 -10.18
N ILE A 304 15.96 13.94 -9.00
CA ILE A 304 16.21 12.52 -8.83
C ILE A 304 14.94 11.88 -8.24
N ILE A 305 14.47 10.75 -8.78
CA ILE A 305 13.33 10.01 -8.23
C ILE A 305 13.69 8.53 -8.08
N LYS A 306 13.59 7.99 -6.87
CA LYS A 306 13.86 6.58 -6.59
C LYS A 306 12.62 5.71 -6.66
N ASP A 307 12.77 4.41 -6.88
CA ASP A 307 11.70 3.41 -6.68
C ASP A 307 10.43 3.65 -7.52
N VAL A 308 10.61 4.11 -8.76
CA VAL A 308 9.56 4.37 -9.76
C VAL A 308 9.61 3.38 -10.91
N ASN A 309 8.70 3.52 -11.89
CA ASN A 309 8.58 2.63 -13.03
C ASN A 309 8.22 1.19 -12.63
N LYS A 310 7.38 1.07 -11.60
CA LYS A 310 7.01 -0.20 -10.99
C LYS A 310 5.96 -0.92 -11.83
N THR A 311 6.07 -2.24 -11.88
CA THR A 311 5.01 -3.12 -12.36
C THR A 311 4.46 -3.91 -11.18
N THR A 312 3.19 -3.71 -10.85
CA THR A 312 2.54 -4.33 -9.68
C THR A 312 1.38 -5.21 -10.11
N THR A 313 1.35 -6.46 -9.65
CA THR A 313 0.19 -7.34 -9.81
C THR A 313 -0.60 -7.41 -8.52
N ILE A 314 -1.89 -7.17 -8.59
CA ILE A 314 -2.81 -7.23 -7.44
C ILE A 314 -3.83 -8.33 -7.70
N ASN A 315 -3.86 -9.33 -6.83
CA ASN A 315 -4.86 -10.39 -6.86
C ASN A 315 -6.02 -10.02 -5.92
N THR A 316 -7.25 -10.07 -6.43
CA THR A 316 -8.46 -9.69 -5.68
C THR A 316 -9.66 -10.54 -6.12
N THR A 317 -10.83 -10.31 -5.52
CA THR A 317 -12.11 -10.92 -5.92
C THR A 317 -13.06 -9.90 -6.51
N VAL A 318 -13.97 -10.34 -7.38
CA VAL A 318 -15.07 -9.50 -7.89
C VAL A 318 -15.83 -8.85 -6.73
N GLY A 319 -16.15 -7.57 -6.85
CA GLY A 319 -16.85 -6.80 -5.82
C GLY A 319 -15.96 -6.28 -4.68
N THR A 320 -14.68 -6.64 -4.62
CA THR A 320 -13.75 -6.15 -3.58
C THR A 320 -13.07 -4.84 -4.03
N PRO A 321 -13.23 -3.72 -3.28
CA PRO A 321 -12.55 -2.48 -3.61
C PRO A 321 -11.03 -2.61 -3.54
N VAL A 322 -10.34 -2.00 -4.49
CA VAL A 322 -8.87 -1.95 -4.56
C VAL A 322 -8.43 -0.51 -4.77
N THR A 323 -7.38 -0.12 -4.05
CA THR A 323 -6.71 1.18 -4.19
C THR A 323 -5.37 0.98 -4.89
N LEU A 324 -5.14 1.70 -5.98
CA LEU A 324 -3.84 1.78 -6.65
C LEU A 324 -3.17 3.09 -6.27
N ASN A 325 -1.90 3.06 -5.90
CA ASN A 325 -1.12 4.25 -5.53
C ASN A 325 0.04 4.41 -6.50
N ALA A 326 0.22 5.61 -7.05
CA ALA A 326 1.42 5.95 -7.80
C ALA A 326 2.64 5.91 -6.86
N SER A 327 3.80 5.55 -7.40
CA SER A 327 5.01 5.33 -6.59
C SER A 327 5.82 6.59 -6.28
N TRP A 328 5.45 7.77 -6.77
CA TRP A 328 6.16 9.03 -6.56
C TRP A 328 5.22 10.14 -6.08
N PRO A 329 5.73 11.17 -5.38
CA PRO A 329 5.02 12.43 -5.19
C PRO A 329 5.15 13.31 -6.44
N GLY A 330 4.04 13.86 -6.92
CA GLY A 330 4.03 14.82 -8.01
C GLY A 330 2.71 14.88 -8.74
N ASN A 331 2.79 14.99 -10.07
CA ASN A 331 1.64 15.02 -10.96
C ASN A 331 1.35 13.61 -11.50
N TYR A 332 0.07 13.31 -11.73
CA TYR A 332 -0.40 11.99 -12.13
C TYR A 332 -1.35 12.10 -13.32
N VAL A 333 -1.16 11.21 -14.29
CA VAL A 333 -2.05 11.00 -15.42
C VAL A 333 -2.38 9.51 -15.46
N TRP A 334 -3.49 9.13 -14.83
CA TRP A 334 -3.97 7.75 -14.87
C TRP A 334 -4.60 7.41 -16.22
N SER A 335 -4.61 6.14 -16.61
CA SER A 335 -5.36 5.63 -17.77
C SER A 335 -6.87 5.89 -17.67
N THR A 336 -7.37 6.20 -16.47
CA THR A 336 -8.75 6.62 -16.18
C THR A 336 -8.97 8.13 -16.26
N ALA A 337 -7.96 8.91 -16.65
CA ALA A 337 -7.91 10.37 -16.62
C ALA A 337 -7.94 11.02 -15.22
N ALA A 338 -7.85 10.24 -14.13
CA ALA A 338 -7.66 10.79 -12.80
C ALA A 338 -6.29 11.47 -12.66
N THR A 339 -6.21 12.47 -11.77
CA THR A 339 -5.00 13.26 -11.49
C THR A 339 -4.57 13.20 -10.02
N THR A 340 -5.15 12.29 -9.24
CA THR A 340 -4.84 12.05 -7.83
C THR A 340 -3.69 11.06 -7.67
N SER A 341 -3.01 11.05 -6.53
CA SER A 341 -1.92 10.10 -6.21
C SER A 341 -2.38 8.64 -6.14
N SER A 342 -3.69 8.42 -6.02
CA SER A 342 -4.30 7.11 -6.01
C SER A 342 -5.64 7.10 -6.73
N ILE A 343 -6.05 5.92 -7.18
CA ILE A 343 -7.40 5.66 -7.69
C ILE A 343 -8.01 4.47 -6.95
N ASN A 344 -9.32 4.53 -6.74
CA ASN A 344 -10.11 3.42 -6.19
C ASN A 344 -10.96 2.82 -7.31
N PHE A 345 -11.00 1.51 -7.38
CA PHE A 345 -11.88 0.81 -8.31
C PHE A 345 -12.38 -0.50 -7.66
N THR A 346 -13.46 -1.06 -8.22
CA THR A 346 -14.02 -2.34 -7.78
C THR A 346 -14.20 -3.20 -9.02
N PRO A 347 -13.51 -4.34 -9.14
CA PRO A 347 -13.67 -5.23 -10.29
C PRO A 347 -15.11 -5.73 -10.40
N ALA A 348 -15.74 -5.55 -11.55
CA ALA A 348 -17.12 -5.96 -11.82
C ALA A 348 -17.25 -7.37 -12.41
N SER A 349 -16.15 -7.94 -12.92
CA SER A 349 -16.11 -9.26 -13.53
C SER A 349 -14.78 -9.96 -13.27
N VAL A 350 -14.75 -11.27 -13.49
CA VAL A 350 -13.54 -12.09 -13.44
C VAL A 350 -12.64 -11.73 -14.63
N GLY A 351 -11.34 -11.55 -14.39
CA GLY A 351 -10.37 -11.30 -15.44
C GLY A 351 -9.20 -10.45 -14.98
N THR A 352 -8.45 -9.92 -15.95
CA THR A 352 -7.35 -8.99 -15.68
C THR A 352 -7.67 -7.62 -16.26
N THR A 353 -7.59 -6.58 -15.43
CA THR A 353 -7.68 -5.18 -15.87
C THR A 353 -6.34 -4.49 -15.64
N ASN A 354 -5.81 -3.83 -16.66
CA ASN A 354 -4.55 -3.11 -16.57
C ASN A 354 -4.78 -1.62 -16.37
N TYR A 355 -4.04 -1.02 -15.45
CA TYR A 355 -4.00 0.41 -15.22
C TYR A 355 -2.58 0.91 -15.40
N THR A 356 -2.46 2.14 -15.88
CA THR A 356 -1.18 2.84 -15.92
C THR A 356 -1.34 4.21 -15.29
N VAL A 357 -0.29 4.68 -14.64
CA VAL A 357 -0.16 6.07 -14.22
C VAL A 357 1.20 6.55 -14.67
N ARG A 358 1.23 7.75 -15.24
CA ARG A 358 2.46 8.41 -15.67
C ARG A 358 2.50 9.84 -15.17
N ASP A 359 3.68 10.44 -15.21
CA ASP A 359 3.83 11.88 -14.99
C ASP A 359 3.45 12.69 -16.25
N ASN A 360 3.41 14.02 -16.11
CA ASN A 360 3.00 14.92 -17.20
C ASN A 360 4.00 14.93 -18.37
N GLN A 361 5.27 14.63 -18.11
CA GLN A 361 6.35 14.63 -19.09
C GLN A 361 6.56 13.25 -19.76
N ASN A 362 5.82 12.22 -19.34
CA ASN A 362 5.98 10.82 -19.78
C ASN A 362 7.38 10.26 -19.51
N CYS A 363 8.02 10.71 -18.44
CA CYS A 363 9.34 10.27 -18.02
C CYS A 363 9.30 9.06 -17.08
N ILE A 364 8.22 8.92 -16.31
CA ILE A 364 8.02 7.81 -15.38
C ILE A 364 6.62 7.22 -15.54
N THR A 365 6.50 5.90 -15.40
CA THR A 365 5.22 5.19 -15.59
C THR A 365 5.16 3.94 -14.73
N ASP A 366 4.19 3.90 -13.81
CA ASP A 366 3.83 2.66 -13.12
C ASP A 366 2.75 1.90 -13.89
N ASN A 367 2.87 0.58 -13.88
CA ASN A 367 1.94 -0.36 -14.50
C ASN A 367 1.31 -1.24 -13.41
N PHE A 368 -0.01 -1.42 -13.48
CA PHE A 368 -0.75 -2.27 -12.57
C PHE A 368 -1.53 -3.32 -13.36
N SER A 369 -1.45 -4.57 -12.93
CA SER A 369 -2.31 -5.65 -13.41
C SER A 369 -3.17 -6.15 -12.27
N VAL A 370 -4.47 -5.88 -12.35
CA VAL A 370 -5.43 -6.32 -11.34
C VAL A 370 -6.09 -7.59 -11.85
N VAL A 371 -5.84 -8.69 -11.16
CA VAL A 371 -6.39 -10.01 -11.45
C VAL A 371 -7.53 -10.28 -10.48
N SER A 372 -8.77 -10.24 -10.98
CA SER A 372 -9.98 -10.55 -10.22
C SER A 372 -10.42 -11.99 -10.45
N ALA A 373 -10.54 -12.75 -9.36
CA ALA A 373 -11.15 -14.07 -9.37
C ALA A 373 -12.63 -14.00 -8.95
N ALA A 374 -13.41 -15.02 -9.31
CA ALA A 374 -14.76 -15.18 -8.75
C ALA A 374 -14.64 -15.34 -7.23
N SER A 375 -15.53 -14.69 -6.48
CA SER A 375 -15.65 -15.01 -5.07
C SER A 375 -16.09 -16.48 -4.92
N LEU A 376 -15.72 -17.10 -3.82
CA LEU A 376 -16.32 -18.38 -3.47
C LEU A 376 -17.80 -18.18 -3.08
N PRO A 377 -18.66 -19.19 -3.25
CA PRO A 377 -20.04 -19.14 -2.75
C PRO A 377 -20.07 -18.83 -1.26
N VAL A 378 -21.12 -18.15 -0.81
CA VAL A 378 -21.38 -17.87 0.61
C VAL A 378 -21.32 -19.16 1.39
N LYS A 379 -20.67 -19.12 2.55
CA LYS A 379 -20.67 -20.26 3.47
C LYS A 379 -21.98 -20.30 4.24
N LEU A 380 -22.82 -21.28 3.92
CA LEU A 380 -24.05 -21.58 4.65
C LEU A 380 -23.72 -22.32 5.96
N ILE A 381 -24.13 -21.77 7.10
CA ILE A 381 -24.01 -22.43 8.41
C ILE A 381 -25.18 -23.38 8.64
N ASP A 382 -26.41 -22.89 8.45
CA ASP A 382 -27.63 -23.66 8.67
C ASP A 382 -28.74 -23.21 7.73
N PHE A 383 -29.62 -24.15 7.40
CA PHE A 383 -30.86 -23.93 6.66
C PHE A 383 -31.95 -24.80 7.28
N GLY A 384 -32.97 -24.19 7.89
CA GLY A 384 -34.03 -24.88 8.63
C GLY A 384 -35.42 -24.63 8.02
N LEU A 385 -36.28 -25.65 8.10
CA LEU A 385 -37.70 -25.56 7.76
C LEU A 385 -38.53 -25.82 9.03
N LYS A 386 -39.53 -25.00 9.30
CA LYS A 386 -40.46 -25.20 10.42
C LYS A 386 -41.89 -24.86 10.01
N GLU A 387 -42.79 -25.82 10.16
CA GLU A 387 -44.23 -25.60 10.03
C GLU A 387 -44.76 -24.77 11.21
N ASN A 388 -45.63 -23.82 10.92
CA ASN A 388 -46.32 -22.99 11.89
C ASN A 388 -47.76 -22.70 11.43
N SER A 389 -48.54 -21.98 12.25
CA SER A 389 -49.94 -21.63 11.94
C SER A 389 -50.14 -20.78 10.68
N SER A 390 -49.05 -20.27 10.09
CA SER A 390 -49.04 -19.42 8.91
C SER A 390 -48.36 -20.06 7.70
N GLY A 391 -48.06 -21.37 7.74
CA GLY A 391 -47.44 -22.15 6.67
C GLY A 391 -46.05 -22.68 7.04
N VAL A 392 -45.06 -22.55 6.15
CA VAL A 392 -43.69 -23.02 6.39
C VAL A 392 -42.72 -21.84 6.47
N ALA A 393 -42.05 -21.70 7.61
CA ALA A 393 -40.95 -20.77 7.78
C ALA A 393 -39.63 -21.41 7.34
N LEU A 394 -38.94 -20.77 6.41
CA LEU A 394 -37.58 -21.08 5.99
C LEU A 394 -36.63 -20.12 6.68
N THR A 395 -35.62 -20.64 7.37
CA THR A 395 -34.61 -19.84 8.07
C THR A 395 -33.23 -20.27 7.64
N TRP A 396 -32.30 -19.33 7.49
CA TRP A 396 -30.91 -19.67 7.21
C TRP A 396 -29.94 -18.69 7.86
N THR A 397 -28.72 -19.18 8.08
CA THR A 397 -27.61 -18.40 8.62
C THR A 397 -26.38 -18.57 7.73
N THR A 398 -25.72 -17.46 7.42
CA THR A 398 -24.60 -17.38 6.47
C THR A 398 -23.45 -16.58 7.04
N THR A 399 -22.26 -16.82 6.51
CA THR A 399 -21.05 -15.99 6.70
C THR A 399 -20.42 -15.69 5.36
N ASP A 400 -19.69 -14.57 5.28
CA ASP A 400 -18.94 -14.17 4.08
C ASP A 400 -19.83 -13.91 2.87
N GLU A 401 -20.53 -12.78 2.90
CA GLU A 401 -21.50 -12.34 1.87
C GLU A 401 -20.92 -11.29 0.92
N SER A 402 -19.60 -11.25 0.78
CA SER A 402 -18.85 -10.22 0.04
C SER A 402 -19.27 -10.05 -1.42
N ASN A 403 -19.84 -11.09 -2.04
CA ASN A 403 -20.33 -11.07 -3.44
C ASN A 403 -21.79 -11.52 -3.58
N ASN A 404 -22.59 -11.51 -2.52
CA ASN A 404 -23.97 -11.97 -2.58
C ASN A 404 -24.94 -10.82 -2.83
N LYS A 405 -25.79 -10.94 -3.84
CA LYS A 405 -26.86 -9.96 -4.13
C LYS A 405 -28.13 -10.31 -3.40
N GLN A 406 -28.58 -11.57 -3.49
CA GLN A 406 -29.83 -12.02 -2.87
C GLN A 406 -29.91 -13.54 -2.74
N TYR A 407 -30.82 -14.00 -1.89
CA TYR A 407 -31.23 -15.39 -1.78
C TYR A 407 -32.57 -15.62 -2.47
N ILE A 408 -32.64 -16.60 -3.37
CA ILE A 408 -33.87 -17.05 -4.03
C ILE A 408 -34.34 -18.33 -3.35
N VAL A 409 -35.63 -18.38 -3.02
CA VAL A 409 -36.29 -19.56 -2.43
C VAL A 409 -37.17 -20.21 -3.48
N GLU A 410 -36.94 -21.49 -3.72
CA GLU A 410 -37.76 -22.30 -4.62
C GLU A 410 -38.45 -23.44 -3.88
N ARG A 411 -39.62 -23.85 -4.39
CA ARG A 411 -40.42 -24.96 -3.87
C ARG A 411 -40.79 -25.95 -4.98
N SER A 412 -40.83 -27.23 -4.65
CA SER A 412 -41.24 -28.32 -5.54
C SER A 412 -42.13 -29.34 -4.81
N ALA A 413 -43.05 -29.97 -5.55
CA ALA A 413 -43.88 -31.08 -5.08
C ALA A 413 -43.21 -32.45 -5.28
N ASP A 414 -42.36 -32.57 -6.30
CA ASP A 414 -41.74 -33.81 -6.76
C ASP A 414 -40.23 -33.86 -6.50
N GLY A 415 -39.62 -32.73 -6.09
CA GLY A 415 -38.19 -32.60 -5.87
C GLY A 415 -37.38 -32.44 -7.16
N VAL A 416 -38.05 -32.28 -8.31
CA VAL A 416 -37.44 -32.15 -9.65
C VAL A 416 -37.81 -30.80 -10.27
N ASN A 417 -39.11 -30.48 -10.31
CA ASN A 417 -39.63 -29.25 -10.89
C ASN A 417 -39.78 -28.19 -9.80
N PHE A 418 -38.87 -27.22 -9.77
CA PHE A 418 -38.86 -26.15 -8.77
C PHE A 418 -39.48 -24.86 -9.32
N LEU A 419 -40.30 -24.21 -8.49
CA LEU A 419 -40.88 -22.89 -8.74
C LEU A 419 -40.28 -21.90 -7.76
N SER A 420 -39.77 -20.76 -8.26
CA SER A 420 -39.38 -19.64 -7.41
C SER A 420 -40.60 -19.04 -6.71
N ILE A 421 -40.59 -19.04 -5.38
CA ILE A 421 -41.68 -18.52 -4.55
C ILE A 421 -41.34 -17.15 -3.94
N GLY A 422 -40.07 -16.75 -3.95
CA GLY A 422 -39.67 -15.40 -3.57
C GLY A 422 -38.16 -15.24 -3.41
N SER A 423 -37.73 -14.03 -3.04
CA SER A 423 -36.33 -13.74 -2.74
C SER A 423 -36.19 -12.83 -1.51
N VAL A 424 -34.99 -12.84 -0.92
CA VAL A 424 -34.59 -11.99 0.21
C VAL A 424 -33.24 -11.37 -0.14
N ALA A 425 -33.15 -10.04 -0.14
CA ALA A 425 -31.89 -9.33 -0.41
C ALA A 425 -30.83 -9.68 0.64
N ALA A 426 -29.57 -9.78 0.21
CA ALA A 426 -28.44 -9.98 1.12
C ALA A 426 -28.26 -8.75 2.02
N LYS A 427 -27.82 -8.96 3.26
CA LYS A 427 -27.50 -7.87 4.18
C LYS A 427 -26.15 -7.26 3.80
N THR A 428 -26.07 -5.93 3.76
CA THR A 428 -24.85 -5.19 3.42
C THR A 428 -23.91 -4.97 4.61
N THR A 429 -24.23 -5.50 5.80
CA THR A 429 -23.48 -5.28 7.04
C THR A 429 -22.54 -6.45 7.33
N GLN A 430 -21.28 -6.15 7.64
CA GLN A 430 -20.28 -7.12 8.10
C GLN A 430 -20.60 -7.58 9.54
N SER A 431 -21.57 -8.48 9.66
CA SER A 431 -21.81 -9.24 10.88
C SER A 431 -21.05 -10.57 10.80
N PRO A 432 -20.51 -11.11 11.90
CA PRO A 432 -19.90 -12.44 11.91
C PRO A 432 -20.88 -13.54 11.47
N GLN A 433 -22.19 -13.29 11.59
CA GLN A 433 -23.25 -14.15 11.04
C GLN A 433 -24.45 -13.32 10.60
N ASN A 434 -25.01 -13.63 9.44
CA ASN A 434 -26.25 -13.04 8.95
C ASN A 434 -27.38 -14.06 8.98
N LYS A 435 -28.49 -13.70 9.63
CA LYS A 435 -29.69 -14.53 9.77
C LYS A 435 -30.83 -14.01 8.91
N TYR A 436 -31.55 -14.92 8.28
CA TYR A 436 -32.64 -14.61 7.34
C TYR A 436 -33.85 -15.51 7.59
N MET A 437 -35.00 -15.04 7.12
CA MET A 437 -36.24 -15.80 7.12
C MET A 437 -37.09 -15.48 5.89
N TYR A 438 -37.73 -16.50 5.33
CA TYR A 438 -38.78 -16.38 4.32
C TYR A 438 -39.98 -17.25 4.74
N GLN A 439 -41.19 -16.72 4.63
CA GLN A 439 -42.42 -17.42 5.01
C GLN A 439 -43.20 -17.84 3.76
N ASP A 440 -43.30 -19.15 3.52
CA ASP A 440 -44.25 -19.72 2.57
C ASP A 440 -45.62 -19.81 3.24
N LYS A 441 -46.57 -19.00 2.76
CA LYS A 441 -47.93 -18.91 3.31
C LYS A 441 -48.91 -19.92 2.72
N GLN A 442 -48.53 -20.60 1.64
CA GLN A 442 -49.41 -21.51 0.91
C GLN A 442 -48.65 -22.79 0.53
N PRO A 443 -48.09 -23.53 1.51
CA PRO A 443 -47.39 -24.77 1.22
C PRO A 443 -48.35 -25.79 0.59
N LEU A 444 -47.79 -26.72 -0.19
CA LEU A 444 -48.57 -27.82 -0.77
C LEU A 444 -48.97 -28.82 0.31
N SER A 445 -50.09 -29.53 0.12
CA SER A 445 -50.42 -30.67 0.97
C SER A 445 -49.46 -31.84 0.69
N GLY A 446 -48.97 -32.51 1.74
CA GLY A 446 -47.99 -33.58 1.61
C GLY A 446 -46.56 -33.06 1.47
N ALA A 447 -45.77 -33.66 0.58
CA ALA A 447 -44.34 -33.36 0.48
C ALA A 447 -44.08 -31.99 -0.16
N ASN A 448 -43.25 -31.18 0.51
CA ASN A 448 -42.70 -29.94 -0.01
C ASN A 448 -41.18 -30.00 0.04
N TYR A 449 -40.53 -29.82 -1.11
CA TYR A 449 -39.08 -29.69 -1.23
C TYR A 449 -38.74 -28.22 -1.42
N TYR A 450 -37.86 -27.68 -0.59
CA TYR A 450 -37.39 -26.30 -0.66
C TYR A 450 -35.91 -26.25 -0.99
N ARG A 451 -35.51 -25.28 -1.81
CA ARG A 451 -34.13 -25.02 -2.20
C ARG A 451 -33.77 -23.58 -1.94
N LEU A 452 -32.59 -23.36 -1.35
CA LEU A 452 -32.01 -22.04 -1.15
C LEU A 452 -30.92 -21.81 -2.19
N ILE A 453 -31.06 -20.73 -2.97
CA ILE A 453 -30.16 -20.35 -4.04
C ILE A 453 -29.55 -18.99 -3.71
N GLN A 454 -28.22 -18.88 -3.80
CA GLN A 454 -27.50 -17.62 -3.83
C GLN A 454 -27.47 -17.08 -5.26
N GLU A 455 -27.81 -15.81 -5.44
CA GLU A 455 -27.50 -15.05 -6.65
C GLU A 455 -26.38 -14.05 -6.32
N ASP A 456 -25.26 -14.18 -7.02
CA ASP A 456 -24.11 -13.30 -6.88
C ASP A 456 -24.35 -11.94 -7.54
N ILE A 457 -23.51 -10.94 -7.25
CA ILE A 457 -23.59 -9.60 -7.87
C ILE A 457 -23.41 -9.70 -9.41
N ASP A 458 -22.63 -10.66 -9.88
CA ASP A 458 -22.43 -10.97 -11.31
C ASP A 458 -23.59 -11.76 -11.96
N GLY A 459 -24.62 -12.11 -11.18
CA GLY A 459 -25.80 -12.87 -11.62
C GLY A 459 -25.63 -14.38 -11.62
N LYS A 460 -24.47 -14.93 -11.24
CA LYS A 460 -24.28 -16.36 -11.10
C LYS A 460 -25.17 -16.92 -9.99
N LYS A 461 -25.82 -18.06 -10.27
CA LYS A 461 -26.70 -18.74 -9.32
C LYS A 461 -26.07 -20.02 -8.80
N THR A 462 -25.94 -20.12 -7.48
CA THR A 462 -25.38 -21.30 -6.80
C THR A 462 -26.36 -21.81 -5.77
N VAL A 463 -26.50 -23.13 -5.70
CA VAL A 463 -27.45 -23.75 -4.77
C VAL A 463 -26.72 -24.09 -3.49
N LEU A 464 -27.21 -23.55 -2.39
CA LEU A 464 -26.59 -23.69 -1.09
C LEU A 464 -27.12 -24.91 -0.31
N SER A 465 -28.43 -25.18 -0.38
CA SER A 465 -29.05 -26.32 0.31
C SER A 465 -30.43 -26.68 -0.23
N SER A 466 -30.88 -27.90 0.07
CA SER A 466 -32.23 -28.38 -0.18
C SER A 466 -32.74 -29.17 1.03
N LYS A 467 -34.00 -28.93 1.43
CA LYS A 467 -34.66 -29.66 2.53
C LYS A 467 -36.09 -30.02 2.17
N LYS A 468 -36.61 -31.06 2.82
CA LYS A 468 -37.98 -31.54 2.67
C LYS A 468 -38.74 -31.37 3.98
N ILE A 469 -40.02 -31.00 3.89
CA ILE A 469 -40.99 -31.10 4.98
C ILE A 469 -42.31 -31.68 4.44
N ASN A 470 -43.02 -32.46 5.24
CA ASN A 470 -44.36 -32.95 4.92
C ASN A 470 -45.39 -32.13 5.69
N ILE A 471 -46.37 -31.57 5.00
CA ILE A 471 -47.44 -30.76 5.59
C ILE A 471 -48.71 -31.61 5.67
N HIS A 472 -49.18 -31.83 6.89
CA HIS A 472 -50.39 -32.60 7.18
C HIS A 472 -51.48 -31.63 7.65
N HIS A 473 -52.44 -31.31 6.78
CA HIS A 473 -53.64 -30.62 7.21
C HIS A 473 -54.47 -31.53 8.14
N SER A 474 -54.47 -31.29 9.45
CA SER A 474 -55.35 -32.01 10.38
C SER A 474 -56.81 -31.61 10.11
N THR A 475 -57.67 -32.55 9.70
CA THR A 475 -59.07 -32.23 9.38
C THR A 475 -59.98 -32.18 10.62
N GLY A 476 -59.42 -32.44 11.81
CA GLY A 476 -60.18 -32.53 13.07
C GLY A 476 -61.11 -33.74 13.14
N LEU A 477 -60.87 -34.76 12.32
CA LEU A 477 -61.63 -36.02 12.33
C LEU A 477 -61.38 -36.76 13.65
N SER A 478 -62.43 -37.20 14.35
CA SER A 478 -62.28 -38.03 15.54
C SER A 478 -63.41 -39.05 15.71
N LEU A 479 -63.10 -40.17 16.38
CA LEU A 479 -64.05 -41.22 16.73
C LEU A 479 -63.95 -41.54 18.22
N GLY A 480 -65.04 -41.34 18.95
CA GLY A 480 -65.21 -41.67 20.36
C GLY A 480 -66.28 -42.75 20.56
N VAL A 481 -66.16 -43.52 21.64
CA VAL A 481 -67.19 -44.47 22.07
C VAL A 481 -67.80 -43.87 23.33
N VAL A 482 -69.04 -43.44 23.24
CA VAL A 482 -69.72 -42.70 24.31
C VAL A 482 -70.41 -43.66 25.28
N GLY A 483 -70.83 -44.83 24.80
CA GLY A 483 -71.37 -45.90 25.64
C GLY A 483 -71.66 -47.18 24.86
N ALA A 484 -71.62 -48.31 25.55
CA ALA A 484 -72.02 -49.62 25.04
C ALA A 484 -72.91 -50.32 26.09
N SER A 485 -74.08 -50.80 25.68
CA SER A 485 -75.01 -51.57 26.51
C SER A 485 -75.47 -52.82 25.76
N GLU A 486 -76.13 -53.77 26.43
CA GLU A 486 -76.48 -55.11 25.91
C GLU A 486 -77.12 -55.16 24.50
N ARG A 487 -77.70 -54.04 24.02
CA ARG A 487 -78.31 -53.95 22.70
C ARG A 487 -77.89 -52.77 21.84
N ASN A 488 -76.93 -51.93 22.26
CA ASN A 488 -76.53 -50.76 21.48
C ASN A 488 -75.12 -50.24 21.76
N ILE A 489 -74.52 -49.61 20.74
CA ILE A 489 -73.30 -48.81 20.82
C ILE A 489 -73.64 -47.36 20.47
N THR A 490 -73.14 -46.39 21.24
CA THR A 490 -73.19 -44.97 20.90
C THR A 490 -71.79 -44.45 20.59
N LEU A 491 -71.61 -43.92 19.38
CA LEU A 491 -70.34 -43.39 18.87
C LEU A 491 -70.42 -41.87 18.73
N SER A 492 -69.36 -41.16 19.10
CA SER A 492 -69.19 -39.73 18.85
C SER A 492 -68.25 -39.55 17.67
N ILE A 493 -68.72 -38.96 16.59
CA ILE A 493 -67.95 -38.71 15.36
C ILE A 493 -67.81 -37.19 15.22
N SER A 494 -66.59 -36.69 15.09
CA SER A 494 -66.37 -35.26 14.87
C SER A 494 -65.59 -34.98 13.59
N SER A 495 -65.82 -33.82 13.00
CA SER A 495 -64.99 -33.23 11.94
C SER A 495 -64.76 -31.75 12.24
N GLY A 496 -63.52 -31.28 12.15
CA GLY A 496 -63.15 -29.88 12.40
C GLY A 496 -63.43 -28.97 11.19
N GLU A 497 -63.61 -29.55 10.01
CA GLU A 497 -63.97 -28.88 8.76
C GLU A 497 -65.13 -29.60 8.06
N GLN A 498 -65.76 -28.96 7.07
CA GLN A 498 -66.91 -29.52 6.35
C GLN A 498 -66.48 -30.67 5.46
N SER A 499 -66.85 -31.90 5.86
CA SER A 499 -66.30 -33.11 5.25
C SER A 499 -67.36 -34.20 5.07
N ASN A 500 -67.29 -34.93 3.96
CA ASN A 500 -68.06 -36.17 3.83
C ASN A 500 -67.35 -37.29 4.61
N VAL A 501 -68.03 -37.87 5.60
CA VAL A 501 -67.48 -38.92 6.48
C VAL A 501 -68.32 -40.18 6.36
N SER A 502 -67.67 -41.31 6.08
CA SER A 502 -68.30 -42.63 6.13
C SER A 502 -68.02 -43.29 7.48
N LEU A 503 -69.02 -43.98 8.03
CA LEU A 503 -68.91 -44.83 9.21
C LEU A 503 -69.18 -46.27 8.80
N ARG A 504 -68.36 -47.20 9.26
CA ARG A 504 -68.55 -48.65 9.14
C ARG A 504 -68.45 -49.28 10.51
N LEU A 505 -69.40 -50.15 10.82
CA LEU A 505 -69.32 -51.07 11.95
C LEU A 505 -69.09 -52.47 11.40
N LEU A 506 -68.05 -53.14 11.89
CA LEU A 506 -67.65 -54.48 11.47
C LEU A 506 -67.79 -55.44 12.65
N SER A 507 -68.27 -56.66 12.42
CA SER A 507 -68.19 -57.75 13.41
C SER A 507 -66.75 -58.25 13.56
N HIS A 508 -66.48 -59.07 14.58
CA HIS A 508 -65.15 -59.63 14.83
C HIS A 508 -64.58 -60.49 13.67
N ASP A 509 -65.43 -61.03 12.80
CA ASP A 509 -65.03 -61.77 11.58
C ASP A 509 -64.88 -60.84 10.36
N GLY A 510 -64.95 -59.52 10.54
CA GLY A 510 -64.74 -58.50 9.51
C GLY A 510 -65.94 -58.23 8.61
N LYS A 511 -67.10 -58.84 8.88
CA LYS A 511 -68.32 -58.55 8.11
C LYS A 511 -68.90 -57.19 8.48
N VAL A 512 -69.38 -56.47 7.46
CA VAL A 512 -70.03 -55.16 7.67
C VAL A 512 -71.40 -55.38 8.30
N VAL A 513 -71.53 -54.91 9.54
CA VAL A 513 -72.78 -54.92 10.33
C VAL A 513 -73.62 -53.70 9.99
N THR A 514 -72.96 -52.55 9.80
CA THR A 514 -73.64 -51.29 9.42
C THR A 514 -72.68 -50.40 8.64
N LYS A 515 -73.25 -49.62 7.71
CA LYS A 515 -72.55 -48.53 7.02
C LYS A 515 -73.43 -47.28 6.99
N LYS A 516 -72.88 -46.13 7.37
CA LYS A 516 -73.53 -44.82 7.32
C LYS A 516 -72.65 -43.79 6.64
N PHE A 517 -73.26 -42.73 6.13
CA PHE A 517 -72.57 -41.61 5.50
C PHE A 517 -73.12 -40.29 6.05
N TYR A 518 -72.23 -39.41 6.45
CA TYR A 518 -72.51 -38.04 6.84
C TYR A 518 -71.98 -37.12 5.76
N ASN A 519 -72.88 -36.52 4.99
CA ASN A 519 -72.50 -35.53 4.01
C ASN A 519 -72.29 -34.19 4.72
N LYS A 520 -71.19 -33.50 4.40
CA LYS A 520 -70.90 -32.15 4.91
C LYS A 520 -70.89 -32.07 6.45
N LEU A 521 -70.35 -33.07 7.16
CA LEU A 521 -70.19 -33.05 8.60
C LEU A 521 -69.23 -31.94 9.04
N VAL A 522 -69.66 -31.12 9.99
CA VAL A 522 -68.85 -30.16 10.77
C VAL A 522 -69.33 -30.25 12.22
N GLY A 523 -68.41 -30.26 13.18
CA GLY A 523 -68.76 -30.43 14.59
C GLY A 523 -68.93 -31.91 14.96
N ILE A 524 -69.74 -32.19 15.99
CA ILE A 524 -69.88 -33.52 16.59
C ILE A 524 -71.26 -34.10 16.29
N VAL A 525 -71.31 -35.37 15.90
CA VAL A 525 -72.54 -36.17 15.79
C VAL A 525 -72.42 -37.41 16.67
N ASN A 526 -73.44 -37.67 17.49
CA ASN A 526 -73.57 -38.91 18.24
C ASN A 526 -74.48 -39.88 17.48
N GLU A 527 -73.95 -41.05 17.16
CA GLU A 527 -74.63 -42.09 16.40
C GLU A 527 -74.91 -43.30 17.27
N ARG A 528 -76.17 -43.74 17.32
CA ARG A 528 -76.59 -44.90 18.11
C ARG A 528 -76.92 -46.08 17.19
N LEU A 529 -76.23 -47.20 17.38
CA LEU A 529 -76.33 -48.39 16.56
C LEU A 529 -76.86 -49.55 17.41
N SER A 530 -77.94 -50.22 16.95
CA SER A 530 -78.46 -51.43 17.60
C SER A 530 -77.65 -52.65 17.17
N VAL A 531 -77.14 -53.39 18.14
CA VAL A 531 -76.28 -54.57 17.92
C VAL A 531 -76.54 -55.63 18.97
N SER A 532 -76.20 -56.89 18.68
CA SER A 532 -76.15 -57.97 19.67
C SER A 532 -74.90 -57.86 20.55
N SER A 533 -74.87 -58.57 21.68
CA SER A 533 -73.64 -58.79 22.44
C SER A 533 -72.54 -59.36 21.53
N GLY A 534 -71.33 -58.82 21.62
CA GLY A 534 -70.23 -59.18 20.74
C GLY A 534 -69.18 -58.09 20.62
N MET A 535 -68.10 -58.42 19.90
CA MET A 535 -66.99 -57.50 19.64
C MET A 535 -67.10 -56.89 18.24
N TYR A 536 -66.96 -55.57 18.17
CA TYR A 536 -67.11 -54.79 16.94
C TYR A 536 -65.93 -53.85 16.71
N VAL A 537 -65.67 -53.55 15.43
CA VAL A 537 -64.71 -52.54 14.99
C VAL A 537 -65.47 -51.40 14.30
N CYS A 538 -65.35 -50.21 14.86
CA CYS A 538 -65.90 -48.95 14.34
C CYS A 538 -64.82 -48.25 13.53
N GLU A 539 -65.10 -47.97 12.26
CA GLU A 539 -64.20 -47.31 11.34
C GLU A 539 -64.88 -46.07 10.77
N ILE A 540 -64.23 -44.90 10.85
CA ILE A 540 -64.64 -43.72 10.10
C ILE A 540 -63.56 -43.34 9.09
N GLN A 541 -63.99 -42.82 7.94
CA GLN A 541 -63.09 -42.30 6.92
C GLN A 541 -63.69 -41.06 6.25
N ASN A 542 -62.88 -40.01 6.08
CA ASN A 542 -63.29 -38.80 5.37
C ASN A 542 -62.95 -38.84 3.87
N HIS A 543 -63.51 -37.92 3.08
CA HIS A 543 -63.26 -37.81 1.63
C HIS A 543 -61.80 -37.50 1.25
N LYS A 544 -60.98 -37.03 2.20
CA LYS A 544 -59.54 -36.77 2.03
C LYS A 544 -58.68 -38.00 2.34
N GLY A 545 -59.30 -39.13 2.70
CA GLY A 545 -58.64 -40.40 2.95
C GLY A 545 -58.20 -40.64 4.40
N GLU A 546 -58.37 -39.67 5.30
CA GLU A 546 -58.06 -39.82 6.73
C GLU A 546 -59.02 -40.82 7.38
N LYS A 547 -58.48 -41.81 8.10
CA LYS A 547 -59.19 -42.96 8.63
C LYS A 547 -58.90 -43.17 10.10
N ILE A 548 -59.95 -43.39 10.90
CA ILE A 548 -59.84 -43.66 12.35
C ILE A 548 -60.61 -44.93 12.68
N VAL A 549 -60.00 -45.79 13.48
CA VAL A 549 -60.56 -47.11 13.84
C VAL A 549 -60.58 -47.25 15.36
N LYS A 550 -61.67 -47.80 15.92
CA LYS A 550 -61.81 -48.16 17.33
C LYS A 550 -62.49 -49.50 17.49
N GLN A 551 -62.10 -50.23 18.53
CA GLN A 551 -62.74 -51.49 18.91
C GLN A 551 -63.68 -51.26 20.08
N VAL A 552 -64.84 -51.92 20.08
CA VAL A 552 -65.86 -51.84 21.13
C VAL A 552 -66.35 -53.25 21.45
N VAL A 553 -66.45 -53.56 22.74
CA VAL A 553 -67.08 -54.80 23.22
C VAL A 553 -68.45 -54.45 23.78
N VAL A 554 -69.47 -55.18 23.33
CA VAL A 554 -70.83 -55.11 23.84
C VAL A 554 -71.09 -56.37 24.65
N TYR A 555 -71.29 -56.20 25.95
CA TYR A 555 -71.56 -57.30 26.88
C TYR A 555 -73.01 -57.74 26.82
#